data_AF-A0A7S1I2X6-F1
#
_entry.id   AF-A0A7S1I2X6-F1
#
_cell.length_a   1.000
_cell.length_b   1.000
_cell.length_c   1.000
_cell.angle_alpha   90.00
_cell.angle_beta   90.00
_cell.angle_gamma   90.00
#
_symmetry.space_group_name_H-M   'P 1'
#
loop_
_entity.id
_entity.type
_entity.pdbx_description
1 polymer ?
#
loop_
_entity_poly.entity_id
_entity_poly.type
_entity_poly.pdbx_seq_one_letter_code
_entity_poly.pdbx_strand_id
1 'polypeptide(L)'
;DMDSPPGEGTSVTETSACLIVDGATLAIILESSACTHEFMSIAMRVPAAVCCRVTPGQKAAVTRLVKETGRVTLSVGDGGNDVAMIQEAHVGVGLAGKEGRQAARAADFTLGKFKFLQPLLLVHGHHSYMRTCYIVK
;
A
#
# COMPACT_ATOMS: atom_id res chain seq x y z
N ASP A 1 27.90 25.60 -36.89
CA ASP A 1 28.29 24.90 -35.65
C ASP A 1 27.11 24.78 -34.72
N MET A 2 26.35 23.70 -34.89
CA MET A 2 25.23 23.27 -34.03
C MET A 2 25.54 21.81 -33.70
N ASP A 3 26.49 21.63 -32.79
CA ASP A 3 26.76 20.34 -32.16
C ASP A 3 26.59 20.54 -30.65
N SER A 4 25.46 20.07 -30.14
CA SER A 4 25.18 19.93 -28.72
C SER A 4 24.41 18.62 -28.58
N PRO A 5 24.97 17.61 -27.90
CA PRO A 5 24.34 16.30 -27.84
C PRO A 5 23.02 16.37 -27.04
N PRO A 6 22.01 15.58 -27.41
CA PRO A 6 20.81 15.44 -26.60
C PRO A 6 21.21 14.80 -25.26
N GLY A 7 20.78 15.43 -24.16
CA GLY A 7 21.05 14.95 -22.81
C GLY A 7 20.66 13.48 -22.65
N GLU A 8 21.58 12.70 -22.10
CA GLU A 8 21.34 11.33 -21.67
C GLU A 8 20.15 11.32 -20.72
N GLY A 9 18.99 10.91 -21.25
CA GLY A 9 17.89 10.45 -20.42
C GLY A 9 18.41 9.28 -19.62
N THR A 10 18.58 9.45 -18.32
CA THR A 10 18.80 8.36 -17.38
C THR A 10 17.64 7.38 -17.56
N SER A 11 17.87 6.33 -18.35
CA SER A 11 16.96 5.21 -18.47
C SER A 11 16.85 4.60 -17.08
N VAL A 12 15.78 4.92 -16.35
CA VAL A 12 15.41 4.19 -15.15
C VAL A 12 15.26 2.75 -15.61
N THR A 13 16.21 1.90 -15.24
CA THR A 13 16.09 0.46 -15.43
C THR A 13 14.87 0.03 -14.63
N GLU A 14 13.74 -0.17 -15.32
CA GLU A 14 12.56 -0.81 -14.73
C GLU A 14 13.02 -2.17 -14.22
N THR A 15 13.23 -2.25 -12.91
CA THR A 15 13.71 -3.46 -12.29
C THR A 15 12.51 -4.39 -12.22
N SER A 16 12.43 -5.39 -13.09
CA SER A 16 11.35 -6.38 -13.11
C SER A 16 11.52 -7.43 -11.98
N ALA A 17 11.79 -6.97 -10.77
CA ALA A 17 12.05 -7.81 -9.60
C ALA A 17 10.90 -7.72 -8.60
N CYS A 18 10.63 -8.80 -7.87
CA CYS A 18 9.66 -8.84 -6.79
C CYS A 18 10.40 -9.08 -5.47
N LEU A 19 10.10 -8.26 -4.45
CA LEU A 19 10.65 -8.45 -3.10
C LEU A 19 9.79 -9.45 -2.33
N ILE A 20 10.39 -10.52 -1.81
CA ILE A 20 9.69 -11.49 -0.95
C ILE A 20 10.36 -11.50 0.41
N VAL A 21 9.56 -11.34 1.48
CA VAL A 21 10.04 -11.37 2.87
C VAL A 21 9.07 -12.19 3.72
N ASP A 22 9.59 -13.06 4.58
CA ASP A 22 8.78 -13.80 5.53
C ASP A 22 8.67 -13.07 6.87
N GLY A 23 7.67 -13.44 7.68
CA GLY A 23 7.39 -12.78 8.96
C GLY A 23 8.54 -12.83 9.96
N ALA A 24 9.37 -13.88 9.95
CA ALA A 24 10.52 -13.96 10.85
C ALA A 24 11.62 -12.96 10.44
N THR A 25 11.95 -12.89 9.16
CA THR A 25 12.90 -11.90 8.63
C THR A 25 12.36 -10.48 8.80
N LEU A 26 11.05 -10.28 8.55
CA LEU A 26 10.42 -8.98 8.73
C LEU A 26 10.48 -8.50 10.20
N ALA A 27 10.38 -9.39 11.18
CA ALA A 27 10.54 -9.02 12.60
C ALA A 27 11.93 -8.42 12.86
N ILE A 28 12.99 -9.09 12.37
CA ILE A 28 14.38 -8.63 12.51
C ILE A 28 14.58 -7.28 11.81
N ILE A 29 14.01 -7.12 10.60
CA ILE A 29 14.06 -5.86 9.85
C ILE A 29 13.44 -4.71 10.66
N LEU A 30 12.28 -4.96 11.27
CA LEU A 30 11.51 -3.95 12.02
C LEU A 30 12.13 -3.58 13.38
N GLU A 31 13.02 -4.42 13.94
CA GLU A 31 13.73 -4.13 15.19
C GLU A 31 14.89 -3.13 15.00
N SER A 32 15.44 -3.04 13.79
CA SER A 32 16.57 -2.16 13.46
C SER A 32 16.15 -1.03 12.52
N SER A 33 16.33 0.22 12.96
CA SER A 33 16.03 1.40 12.14
C SER A 33 16.82 1.44 10.84
N ALA A 34 18.09 0.99 10.87
CA ALA A 34 18.93 0.90 9.68
C ALA A 34 18.37 -0.13 8.68
N CYS A 35 18.03 -1.33 9.15
CA CYS A 35 17.46 -2.38 8.29
C CYS A 35 16.09 -1.99 7.74
N THR A 36 15.24 -1.37 8.57
CA THR A 36 13.93 -0.84 8.13
C THR A 36 14.09 0.19 7.02
N HIS A 37 15.03 1.12 7.15
CA HIS A 37 15.30 2.13 6.12
C HIS A 37 15.76 1.49 4.80
N GLU A 38 16.66 0.52 4.87
CA GLU A 38 17.15 -0.19 3.67
C GLU A 38 16.05 -1.04 3.02
N PHE A 39 15.27 -1.77 3.81
CA PHE A 39 14.10 -2.52 3.35
C PHE A 39 13.12 -1.61 2.61
N MET A 40 12.79 -0.45 3.19
CA MET A 40 11.88 0.51 2.56
C MET A 40 12.47 1.12 1.28
N SER A 41 13.77 1.41 1.25
CA SER A 41 14.44 1.91 0.04
C SER A 41 14.31 0.94 -1.13
N ILE A 42 14.41 -0.37 -0.88
CA ILE A 42 14.23 -1.43 -1.88
C ILE A 42 12.76 -1.61 -2.22
N ALA A 43 11.90 -1.75 -1.21
CA ALA A 43 10.46 -1.99 -1.37
C ALA A 43 9.78 -0.90 -2.20
N MET A 44 10.25 0.35 -2.12
CA MET A 44 9.70 1.47 -2.88
C MET A 44 10.18 1.56 -4.33
N ARG A 45 11.16 0.75 -4.74
CA ARG A 45 11.71 0.72 -6.12
C ARG A 45 11.22 -0.48 -6.92
N VAL A 46 10.79 -1.54 -6.26
CA VAL A 46 10.27 -2.75 -6.92
C VAL A 46 8.81 -2.58 -7.33
N PRO A 47 8.36 -3.20 -8.44
CA PRO A 47 6.96 -3.19 -8.86
C PRO A 47 6.02 -3.93 -7.88
N ALA A 48 6.53 -4.89 -7.11
CA ALA A 48 5.73 -5.63 -6.15
C ALA A 48 6.58 -6.11 -4.96
N ALA A 49 5.94 -6.18 -3.78
CA ALA A 49 6.48 -6.79 -2.59
C ALA A 49 5.45 -7.75 -1.97
N VAL A 50 5.92 -8.92 -1.53
CA VAL A 50 5.11 -9.97 -0.90
C VAL A 50 5.67 -10.25 0.48
N CYS A 51 4.87 -9.94 1.50
CA CYS A 51 5.16 -10.30 2.89
C CYS A 51 4.37 -11.58 3.25
N CYS A 52 5.06 -12.68 3.53
CA CYS A 52 4.43 -13.98 3.80
C CYS A 52 4.55 -14.39 5.28
N ARG A 53 3.57 -15.14 5.78
CA ARG A 53 3.50 -15.59 7.20
C ARG A 53 3.66 -14.46 8.23
N VAL A 54 3.07 -13.30 7.94
CA VAL A 54 3.12 -12.13 8.82
C VAL A 54 2.01 -12.13 9.87
N THR A 55 2.30 -11.57 11.04
CA THR A 55 1.30 -11.34 12.09
C THR A 55 0.41 -10.12 11.79
N PRO A 56 -0.78 -10.00 12.41
CA PRO A 56 -1.61 -8.79 12.27
C PRO A 56 -0.85 -7.49 12.59
N GLY A 57 0.00 -7.51 13.62
CA GLY A 57 0.83 -6.36 14.00
C GLY A 57 1.88 -6.01 12.94
N GLN A 58 2.50 -7.01 12.31
CA GLN A 58 3.46 -6.79 11.23
C GLN A 58 2.79 -6.21 9.97
N LYS A 59 1.57 -6.64 9.63
CA LYS A 59 0.79 -6.04 8.53
C LYS A 59 0.55 -4.55 8.76
N ALA A 60 0.14 -4.18 9.97
CA ALA A 60 -0.04 -2.79 10.36
C ALA A 60 1.29 -2.02 10.32
N ALA A 61 2.37 -2.58 10.86
CA ALA A 61 3.69 -1.94 10.87
C ALA A 61 4.19 -1.60 9.44
N VAL A 62 4.09 -2.53 8.50
CA VAL A 62 4.47 -2.26 7.09
C VAL A 62 3.59 -1.17 6.49
N THR A 63 2.28 -1.20 6.74
CA THR A 63 1.35 -0.17 6.26
C THR A 63 1.72 1.21 6.80
N ARG A 64 2.07 1.29 8.09
CA ARG A 64 2.54 2.51 8.74
C ARG A 64 3.83 3.04 8.11
N LEU A 65 4.82 2.17 7.88
CA LEU A 65 6.08 2.57 7.24
C LEU A 65 5.86 3.15 5.85
N VAL A 66 4.98 2.55 5.04
CA VAL A 66 4.63 3.09 3.70
C VAL A 66 3.90 4.42 3.83
N LYS A 67 2.98 4.54 4.79
CA LYS A 67 2.23 5.77 5.08
C LYS A 67 3.14 6.93 5.50
N GLU A 68 4.17 6.65 6.31
CA GLU A 68 5.17 7.63 6.74
C GLU A 68 6.04 8.16 5.58
N THR A 69 6.03 7.51 4.40
CA THR A 69 6.68 8.04 3.19
C THR A 69 5.93 9.21 2.52
N GLY A 70 4.76 9.61 3.06
CA GLY A 70 3.92 10.67 2.50
C GLY A 70 3.02 10.23 1.35
N ARG A 71 2.97 8.94 1.03
CA ARG A 71 2.07 8.37 0.03
C ARG A 71 0.70 8.05 0.64
N VAL A 72 -0.36 8.22 -0.15
CA VAL A 72 -1.69 7.74 0.22
C VAL A 72 -1.69 6.22 0.18
N THR A 73 -2.14 5.59 1.27
CA THR A 73 -2.15 4.13 1.44
C THR A 73 -3.58 3.63 1.53
N LEU A 74 -3.82 2.51 0.86
CA LEU A 74 -5.08 1.78 0.94
C LEU A 74 -4.78 0.34 1.34
N SER A 75 -5.53 -0.18 2.30
CA SER A 75 -5.44 -1.57 2.70
C SER A 75 -6.78 -2.27 2.53
N VAL A 76 -6.73 -3.54 2.14
CA VAL A 76 -7.91 -4.38 1.91
C VAL A 76 -7.77 -5.65 2.72
N GLY A 77 -8.84 -6.05 3.40
CA GLY A 77 -8.89 -7.31 4.15
C GLY A 77 -10.30 -7.82 4.34
N ASP A 78 -10.44 -9.09 4.68
CA ASP A 78 -11.73 -9.77 4.86
C ASP A 78 -11.91 -10.33 6.29
N GLY A 79 -10.81 -10.60 6.98
CA GLY A 79 -10.80 -11.20 8.31
C GLY A 79 -10.41 -10.26 9.46
N GLY A 80 -10.55 -10.77 10.69
CA GLY A 80 -10.11 -10.06 11.90
C GLY A 80 -8.61 -9.75 11.92
N ASN A 81 -7.80 -10.59 11.27
CA ASN A 81 -6.35 -10.43 11.17
C ASN A 81 -5.91 -9.21 10.37
N ASP A 82 -6.80 -8.62 9.58
CA ASP A 82 -6.52 -7.45 8.75
C ASP A 82 -7.02 -6.16 9.40
N VAL A 83 -7.76 -6.22 10.51
CA VAL A 83 -8.35 -5.04 11.15
C VAL A 83 -7.31 -3.98 11.49
N ALA A 84 -6.17 -4.38 12.08
CA ALA A 84 -5.10 -3.44 12.41
C ALA A 84 -4.49 -2.80 11.16
N MET A 85 -4.31 -3.56 10.08
CA MET A 85 -3.82 -3.05 8.79
C MET A 85 -4.83 -2.11 8.11
N ILE A 86 -6.12 -2.43 8.20
CA ILE A 86 -7.25 -1.64 7.70
C ILE A 86 -7.28 -0.27 8.39
N GLN A 87 -7.16 -0.26 9.71
CA GLN A 87 -7.21 0.96 10.51
C GLN A 87 -5.94 1.81 10.41
N GLU A 88 -4.79 1.21 10.10
CA GLU A 88 -3.53 1.94 9.97
C GLU A 88 -3.44 2.73 8.65
N ALA A 89 -4.05 2.24 7.56
CA ALA A 89 -4.02 2.90 6.26
C ALA A 89 -4.77 4.24 6.25
N HIS A 90 -4.59 5.03 5.18
CA HIS A 90 -5.42 6.23 4.97
C HIS A 90 -6.85 5.89 4.56
N VAL A 91 -7.01 4.80 3.81
CA VAL A 91 -8.31 4.27 3.40
C VAL A 91 -8.33 2.77 3.68
N GLY A 92 -9.21 2.35 4.58
CA GLY A 92 -9.45 0.96 4.89
C GLY A 92 -10.63 0.40 4.09
N VAL A 93 -10.44 -0.74 3.44
CA VAL A 93 -11.51 -1.45 2.70
C VAL A 93 -11.71 -2.85 3.26
N GLY A 94 -12.91 -3.11 3.75
CA GLY A 94 -13.34 -4.42 4.23
C GLY A 94 -14.03 -5.19 3.11
N LEU A 95 -13.70 -6.46 2.93
CA LEU A 95 -14.48 -7.36 2.08
C LEU A 95 -15.53 -8.06 2.93
N ALA A 96 -16.79 -8.03 2.48
CA ALA A 96 -17.88 -8.77 3.09
C ALA A 96 -17.72 -10.28 2.80
N GLY A 97 -16.92 -10.95 3.63
CA GLY A 97 -16.63 -12.38 3.54
C GLY A 97 -17.58 -13.27 4.34
N LYS A 98 -17.38 -14.59 4.21
CA LYS A 98 -18.08 -15.62 5.00
C LYS A 98 -17.48 -15.83 6.40
N GLU A 99 -16.20 -15.51 6.59
CA GLU A 99 -15.43 -15.80 7.80
C GLU A 99 -15.65 -14.80 8.94
N GLY A 100 -16.32 -13.68 8.67
CA GLY A 100 -16.69 -12.71 9.69
C GLY A 100 -16.98 -11.34 9.11
N ARG A 101 -17.59 -10.48 9.93
CA ARG A 101 -17.86 -9.06 9.58
C ARG A 101 -16.86 -8.11 10.26
N GLN A 102 -15.74 -8.62 10.78
CA GLN A 102 -14.81 -7.82 11.59
C GLN A 102 -14.09 -6.77 10.73
N ALA A 103 -13.47 -7.19 9.62
CA ALA A 103 -12.86 -6.27 8.66
C ALA A 103 -13.87 -5.25 8.10
N ALA A 104 -15.05 -5.72 7.69
CA ALA A 104 -16.13 -4.86 7.18
C ALA A 104 -16.59 -3.80 8.20
N ARG A 105 -16.66 -4.13 9.49
CA ARG A 105 -17.05 -3.19 10.54
C ARG A 105 -15.96 -2.18 10.90
N ALA A 106 -14.70 -2.54 10.67
CA ALA A 106 -13.55 -1.69 10.99
C ALA A 106 -13.10 -0.81 9.81
N ALA A 107 -13.63 -1.03 8.61
CA ALA A 107 -13.23 -0.36 7.38
C ALA A 107 -14.09 0.88 7.06
N ASP A 108 -13.52 1.83 6.31
CA ASP A 108 -14.22 3.00 5.79
C ASP A 108 -15.22 2.63 4.69
N PHE A 109 -14.83 1.67 3.84
CA PHE A 109 -15.67 1.13 2.78
C PHE A 109 -15.79 -0.38 2.93
N THR A 110 -16.99 -0.91 2.70
CA THR A 110 -17.21 -2.36 2.61
C THR A 110 -17.61 -2.76 1.19
N LEU A 111 -16.90 -3.73 0.61
CA LEU A 111 -17.18 -4.27 -0.72
C LEU A 111 -17.61 -5.73 -0.66
N GLY A 112 -18.55 -6.13 -1.52
CA GLY A 112 -18.96 -7.53 -1.61
C GLY A 112 -17.92 -8.46 -2.23
N LYS A 113 -17.07 -7.94 -3.12
CA LYS A 113 -16.01 -8.68 -3.84
C LYS A 113 -14.88 -7.72 -4.20
N PHE A 114 -13.64 -8.22 -4.27
CA PHE A 114 -12.46 -7.43 -4.60
C PHE A 114 -12.56 -6.69 -5.95
N LYS A 115 -13.23 -7.27 -6.95
CA LYS A 115 -13.43 -6.62 -8.27
C LYS A 115 -14.12 -5.26 -8.22
N PHE A 116 -14.86 -4.96 -7.15
CA PHE A 116 -15.53 -3.66 -6.95
C PHE A 116 -14.57 -2.57 -6.44
N LEU A 117 -13.33 -2.92 -6.11
CA LEU A 117 -12.29 -1.95 -5.76
C LEU A 117 -11.93 -1.06 -6.95
N GLN A 118 -11.89 -1.63 -8.16
CA GLN A 118 -11.60 -0.88 -9.38
C GLN A 118 -12.58 0.28 -9.62
N PRO A 119 -13.92 0.08 -9.66
CA PRO A 119 -14.85 1.19 -9.80
C PRO A 119 -14.87 2.11 -8.57
N LEU A 120 -14.64 1.59 -7.35
CA LEU A 120 -14.51 2.43 -6.16
C LEU A 120 -13.39 3.47 -6.33
N LEU A 121 -12.22 3.06 -6.84
CA LEU A 121 -11.08 3.96 -7.00
C LEU A 121 -11.17 4.81 -8.27
N LEU A 122 -11.38 4.17 -9.42
CA LEU A 122 -11.25 4.82 -10.72
C LEU A 122 -12.46 5.69 -11.10
N VAL A 123 -13.64 5.43 -10.53
CA VAL A 123 -14.85 6.22 -10.78
C VAL A 123 -15.16 7.08 -9.57
N HIS A 124 -15.45 6.45 -8.43
CA HIS A 124 -15.91 7.18 -7.25
C HIS A 124 -14.78 7.99 -6.59
N GLY A 125 -13.60 7.41 -6.45
CA GLY A 125 -12.41 8.10 -5.94
C GLY A 125 -12.01 9.30 -6.80
N HIS A 126 -11.91 9.10 -8.12
CA HIS A 126 -11.61 10.19 -9.07
C HIS A 126 -12.63 11.33 -9.01
N HIS A 127 -13.94 11.02 -9.07
CA HIS A 127 -14.99 12.04 -8.98
C HIS A 127 -14.99 12.78 -7.63
N SER A 128 -14.79 12.05 -6.53
CA SER A 128 -14.74 12.65 -5.18
C SER A 128 -13.56 13.60 -5.04
N TYR A 129 -12.37 13.19 -5.50
CA TYR A 129 -11.17 14.02 -5.49
C TYR A 129 -11.39 15.31 -6.28
N MET A 130 -11.82 15.20 -7.54
CA MET A 130 -12.06 16.39 -8.39
C MET A 130 -13.06 17.35 -7.77
N ARG A 131 -14.21 16.84 -7.30
CA ARG A 131 -15.24 17.68 -6.67
C ARG A 131 -14.73 18.41 -5.43
N THR A 132 -13.95 17.72 -4.60
CA THR A 132 -13.40 18.30 -3.37
C THR A 132 -12.39 19.40 -3.68
N CYS A 133 -11.50 19.18 -4.66
CA CYS A 133 -10.53 20.19 -5.10
C CYS A 133 -11.18 21.46 -5.66
N TYR A 134 -12.36 21.37 -6.28
CA TYR A 134 -13.07 22.56 -6.78
C TYR A 134 -13.81 23.34 -5.69
N ILE A 135 -14.20 22.69 -4.58
CA ILE A 135 -14.95 23.31 -3.50
C ILE A 135 -14.02 24.00 -2.49
N VAL A 136 -12.86 23.40 -2.21
CA VAL A 136 -11.87 23.96 -1.29
C VAL A 136 -11.03 24.99 -2.04
N LYS A 137 -11.39 26.27 -1.88
CA LYS A 137 -10.59 27.44 -2.30
C LYS A 137 -9.89 28.06 -1.09
#